data_AF-A0A7L2WU70-F1
#
_entry.id   AF-A0A7L2WU70-F1
#
_cell.length_a   1.000
_cell.length_b   1.000
_cell.length_c   1.000
_cell.angle_alpha   90.00
_cell.angle_beta   90.00
_cell.angle_gamma   90.00
#
_symmetry.space_group_name_H-M   'P 1'
#
loop_
_entity.id
_entity.type
_entity.pdbx_description
1 polymer ?
#
loop_
_entity_poly.entity_id
_entity_poly.type
_entity_poly.pdbx_seq_one_letter_code
_entity_poly.pdbx_strand_id
1 'polypeptide(L)'
;FSLGEWSCLQVVLELIDSKQQERYWCPPLLHRAAIAFLHALWQDRRDSAMLVLRTKPKFWENLTNPLFGTLPPPSESSELSVLDTCALIMKIICLEIYYVVKGSLDQSLKDTLKNFSTKKRFAYWSEYVKLLAYHVAETEGSSCASVTEYQMLISAWRMLLIISTSHADIMHLTDSAVHQQLFLDVLNGTKVLLLVPMSVSCLQLGSMLCTLLLILLKQWKSELGSVDKIINSLTQILEGVLQADQQMMEKTKAKVFSALITVLQMKEMKVNEIPQYSQLVLSVCETLQDEVIALFDQTRHSLTLGDATDDKDSMETDDASRVKHKDQRDGVCVLGLHLAKELCEADEDGDYWLQVTRKVPVLPTIFAALEISLRVKQNLHFTEASLHLLLTLARTQQGAAAVAGAGVTQSVCLPLLSVYQLSTNGAIQTSASSRKSLDAPSWPGVYRLSMSLMERLLKTLRYNFLTEALDFVGVHQERILQCLNAVRTVQSLACLEEADHTVGFILQLSNFTKEWHFHLPQLMRDMQV
;
A
#
# COMPACT_ATOMS: atom_id res chain seq x y z
N PHE A 1 10.68 26.00 46.76
CA PHE A 1 9.84 24.89 46.30
C PHE A 1 10.56 24.15 45.20
N SER A 2 11.11 22.98 45.50
CA SER A 2 11.70 22.07 44.52
C SER A 2 10.56 21.33 43.82
N LEU A 3 10.51 21.37 42.48
CA LEU A 3 9.48 20.64 41.74
C LEU A 3 9.63 19.13 42.01
N GLY A 4 8.58 18.48 42.53
CA GLY A 4 8.52 17.02 42.69
C GLY A 4 8.99 16.44 44.04
N GLU A 5 9.39 17.25 45.02
CA GLU A 5 9.92 16.77 46.31
C GLU A 5 8.86 16.14 47.26
N TRP A 6 7.58 16.42 47.02
CA TRP A 6 6.44 15.88 47.80
C TRP A 6 5.38 15.24 46.88
N SER A 7 5.81 14.78 45.71
CA SER A 7 4.93 14.23 44.69
C SER A 7 4.79 12.71 44.82
N CYS A 8 3.64 12.17 44.41
CA CYS A 8 3.45 10.73 44.22
C CYS A 8 4.47 10.11 43.25
N LEU A 9 5.15 10.92 42.42
CA LEU A 9 6.25 10.48 41.55
C LEU A 9 7.39 9.81 42.33
N GLN A 10 7.65 10.22 43.57
CA GLN A 10 8.73 9.63 44.36
C GLN A 10 8.42 8.16 44.71
N VAL A 11 7.17 7.87 45.08
CA VAL A 11 6.70 6.50 45.33
C VAL A 11 6.77 5.66 44.05
N VAL A 12 6.37 6.24 42.91
CA VAL A 12 6.46 5.54 41.61
C VAL A 12 7.91 5.24 41.23
N LEU A 13 8.84 6.16 41.50
CA LEU A 13 10.28 5.97 41.25
C LEU A 13 10.88 4.86 42.13
N GLU A 14 10.43 4.74 43.38
CA GLU A 14 10.84 3.64 44.28
C GLU A 14 10.34 2.28 43.75
N LEU A 15 9.11 2.22 43.24
CA LEU A 15 8.52 0.98 42.71
C LEU A 15 9.22 0.45 41.43
N ILE A 16 9.85 1.34 40.64
CA ILE A 16 10.58 0.96 39.43
C ILE A 16 12.09 0.78 39.67
N ASP A 17 12.59 1.07 40.87
CA ASP A 17 14.03 0.99 41.15
C ASP A 17 14.50 -0.47 41.17
N SER A 18 15.36 -0.82 40.21
CA SER A 18 15.87 -2.18 40.01
C SER A 18 16.53 -2.75 41.28
N LYS A 19 17.22 -1.93 42.05
CA LYS A 19 17.87 -2.34 43.32
C LYS A 19 16.89 -2.60 44.44
N GLN A 20 15.73 -1.95 44.43
CA GLN A 20 14.69 -2.16 45.43
C GLN A 20 13.79 -3.34 45.06
N GLN A 21 13.59 -3.61 43.76
CA GLN A 21 12.88 -4.80 43.29
C GLN A 21 13.58 -6.11 43.72
N GLU A 22 14.91 -6.12 43.80
CA GLU A 22 15.67 -7.27 44.35
C GLU A 22 15.52 -7.44 45.87
N ARG A 23 15.14 -6.37 46.61
CA ARG A 23 15.04 -6.36 48.08
C ARG A 23 13.61 -6.53 48.59
N TYR A 24 12.64 -5.93 47.92
CA TYR A 24 11.23 -5.96 48.24
C TYR A 24 10.53 -6.44 46.98
N TRP A 25 10.19 -7.73 46.95
CA TRP A 25 9.59 -8.39 45.78
C TRP A 25 8.30 -7.64 45.37
N CYS A 26 8.40 -6.73 44.40
CA CYS A 26 7.28 -5.89 43.98
C CYS A 26 6.30 -6.74 43.16
N PRO A 27 5.02 -6.84 43.56
CA PRO A 27 4.05 -7.62 42.81
C PRO A 27 3.94 -7.12 41.36
N PRO A 28 3.98 -8.01 40.35
CA PRO A 28 4.01 -7.59 38.94
C PRO A 28 2.85 -6.69 38.51
N LEU A 29 1.66 -6.87 39.11
CA LEU A 29 0.51 -5.98 38.88
C LEU A 29 0.73 -4.55 39.41
N LEU A 30 1.40 -4.40 40.55
CA LEU A 30 1.73 -3.09 41.12
C LEU A 30 2.79 -2.38 40.27
N HIS A 31 3.79 -3.14 39.81
CA HIS A 31 4.79 -2.61 38.88
C HIS A 31 4.14 -2.16 37.57
N ARG A 32 3.25 -2.98 36.99
CA ARG A 32 2.45 -2.60 35.81
C ARG A 32 1.69 -1.30 36.02
N ALA A 33 1.05 -1.13 37.17
CA ALA A 33 0.30 0.08 37.49
C ALA A 33 1.20 1.33 37.59
N ALA A 34 2.39 1.19 38.19
CA ALA A 34 3.39 2.26 38.24
C ALA A 34 3.85 2.67 36.83
N ILE A 35 4.13 1.69 35.95
CA ILE A 35 4.51 1.97 34.56
C ILE A 35 3.34 2.55 33.75
N ALA A 36 2.11 2.09 33.96
CA ALA A 36 0.92 2.63 33.30
C ALA A 36 0.71 4.11 33.66
N PHE A 37 0.94 4.47 34.93
CA PHE A 37 0.93 5.86 35.37
C PHE A 37 2.00 6.69 34.65
N LEU A 38 3.25 6.20 34.55
CA LEU A 38 4.30 6.88 33.80
C LEU A 38 3.95 7.03 32.32
N HIS A 39 3.42 5.99 31.69
CA HIS A 39 2.98 6.03 30.31
C HIS A 39 1.92 7.11 30.07
N ALA A 40 0.94 7.26 30.97
CA ALA A 40 -0.07 8.32 30.87
C ALA A 40 0.54 9.73 30.88
N LEU A 41 1.62 9.95 31.65
CA LEU A 41 2.33 11.25 31.65
C LEU A 41 2.95 11.58 30.30
N TRP A 42 3.52 10.57 29.61
CA TRP A 42 4.05 10.73 28.26
C TRP A 42 2.94 10.91 27.24
N GLN A 43 1.88 10.09 27.32
CA GLN A 43 0.75 10.14 26.39
C GLN A 43 0.09 11.53 26.39
N ASP A 44 -0.14 12.10 27.58
CA ASP A 44 -0.79 13.41 27.76
C ASP A 44 0.17 14.61 27.71
N ARG A 45 1.46 14.37 27.38
CA ARG A 45 2.51 15.40 27.34
C ARG A 45 2.57 16.28 28.60
N ARG A 46 2.62 15.65 29.78
CA ARG A 46 2.75 16.37 31.06
C ARG A 46 4.18 16.87 31.29
N ASP A 47 4.58 17.91 30.56
CA ASP A 47 5.97 18.39 30.43
C ASP A 47 6.68 18.62 31.76
N SER A 48 6.01 19.23 32.74
CA SER A 48 6.59 19.48 34.07
C SER A 48 6.95 18.19 34.82
N ALA A 49 6.11 17.16 34.71
CA ALA A 49 6.36 15.86 35.35
C ALA A 49 7.45 15.08 34.58
N MET A 50 7.38 15.09 33.24
CA MET A 50 8.40 14.47 32.40
C MET A 50 9.79 15.10 32.62
N LEU A 51 9.87 16.43 32.76
CA LEU A 51 11.13 17.12 33.05
C LEU A 51 11.74 16.65 34.37
N VAL A 52 10.94 16.57 35.44
CA VAL A 52 11.40 16.05 36.73
C VAL A 52 11.92 14.62 36.59
N LEU A 53 11.18 13.75 35.91
CA LEU A 53 11.57 12.35 35.71
C LEU A 53 12.87 12.21 34.90
N ARG A 54 13.04 12.99 33.82
CA ARG A 54 14.28 13.01 33.02
C ARG A 54 15.51 13.42 33.83
N THR A 55 15.34 14.33 34.79
CA THR A 55 16.46 14.78 35.66
C THR A 55 16.83 13.78 36.76
N LYS A 56 16.00 12.75 37.00
CA LYS A 56 16.28 11.78 38.08
C LYS A 56 17.38 10.81 37.66
N PRO A 57 18.38 10.56 38.54
CA PRO A 57 19.48 9.68 38.21
C PRO A 57 18.96 8.25 37.98
N LYS A 58 19.50 7.59 36.95
CA LYS A 58 19.15 6.21 36.56
C LYS A 58 17.69 5.97 36.19
N PHE A 59 16.89 7.02 35.97
CA PHE A 59 15.47 6.86 35.62
C PHE A 59 15.28 5.93 34.41
N TRP A 60 15.97 6.19 33.30
CA TRP A 60 15.86 5.38 32.08
C TRP A 60 16.41 3.96 32.26
N GLU A 61 17.51 3.79 33.00
CA GLU A 61 18.06 2.48 33.33
C GLU A 61 17.03 1.62 34.10
N ASN A 62 16.43 2.20 35.14
CA ASN A 62 15.43 1.52 35.97
C ASN A 62 14.12 1.25 35.20
N LEU A 63 13.61 2.25 34.48
CA LEU A 63 12.39 2.14 33.69
C LEU A 63 12.50 1.02 32.63
N THR A 64 13.64 0.91 31.96
CA THR A 64 13.82 -0.01 30.84
C THR A 64 14.32 -1.39 31.24
N ASN A 65 14.70 -1.59 32.51
CA ASN A 65 15.22 -2.87 33.01
C ASN A 65 14.35 -4.09 32.65
N PRO A 66 13.00 -4.04 32.73
CA PRO A 66 12.15 -5.17 32.32
C PRO A 66 12.35 -5.58 30.85
N LEU A 67 12.72 -4.65 29.96
CA LEU A 67 12.97 -4.94 28.56
C LEU A 67 14.24 -5.75 28.29
N PHE A 68 15.12 -5.89 29.29
CA PHE A 68 16.34 -6.70 29.23
C PHE A 68 16.18 -8.10 29.84
N GLY A 69 15.06 -8.37 30.51
CA GLY A 69 14.76 -9.68 31.09
C GLY A 69 14.46 -10.76 30.04
N THR A 70 14.61 -12.02 30.43
CA THR A 70 14.21 -13.18 29.61
C THR A 70 12.89 -13.72 30.14
N LEU A 71 11.87 -13.71 29.31
CA LEU A 71 10.53 -14.22 29.61
C LEU A 71 10.43 -15.69 29.20
N PRO A 72 9.62 -16.51 29.91
CA PRO A 72 9.28 -17.84 29.42
C PRO A 72 8.50 -17.73 28.10
N PRO A 73 8.52 -18.78 27.24
CA PRO A 73 7.71 -18.81 26.03
C PRO A 73 6.22 -18.56 26.33
N PRO A 74 5.46 -17.93 25.42
CA PRO A 74 4.03 -17.68 25.60
C PRO A 74 3.24 -18.97 25.91
N SER A 75 2.43 -18.92 26.96
CA SER A 75 1.63 -20.03 27.49
C SER A 75 0.39 -19.51 28.22
N GLU A 76 -0.59 -20.38 28.51
CA GLU A 76 -1.77 -20.01 29.32
C GLU A 76 -1.40 -19.53 30.74
N SER A 77 -0.26 -19.96 31.26
CA SER A 77 0.28 -19.57 32.58
C SER A 77 1.18 -18.33 32.53
N SER A 78 1.28 -17.65 31.39
CA SER A 78 2.11 -16.46 31.24
C SER A 78 1.62 -15.32 32.12
N GLU A 79 2.55 -14.66 32.81
CA GLU A 79 2.22 -13.53 33.66
C GLU A 79 1.94 -12.27 32.83
N LEU A 80 0.67 -12.08 32.46
CA LEU A 80 0.21 -11.02 31.53
C LEU A 80 0.62 -9.61 31.95
N SER A 81 0.67 -9.34 33.26
CA SER A 81 1.07 -8.02 33.79
C SER A 81 2.52 -7.63 33.43
N VAL A 82 3.40 -8.61 33.27
CA VAL A 82 4.79 -8.38 32.84
C VAL A 82 4.85 -8.00 31.36
N LEU A 83 3.99 -8.61 30.52
CA LEU A 83 3.88 -8.27 29.09
C LEU A 83 3.40 -6.83 28.90
N ASP A 84 2.37 -6.44 29.64
CA ASP A 84 1.86 -5.07 29.62
C ASP A 84 2.91 -4.06 30.10
N THR A 85 3.66 -4.41 31.15
CA THR A 85 4.76 -3.58 31.65
C THR A 85 5.78 -3.33 30.54
N CYS A 86 6.21 -4.38 29.85
CA CYS A 86 7.13 -4.25 28.71
C CYS A 86 6.52 -3.42 27.56
N ALA A 87 5.25 -3.66 27.23
CA ALA A 87 4.55 -2.93 26.18
C ALA A 87 4.46 -1.42 26.47
N LEU A 88 4.13 -1.05 27.71
CA LEU A 88 4.04 0.34 28.14
C LEU A 88 5.42 1.03 28.13
N ILE A 89 6.48 0.33 28.56
CA ILE A 89 7.85 0.87 28.49
C ILE A 89 8.24 1.12 27.03
N MET A 90 7.99 0.17 26.12
CA MET A 90 8.26 0.36 24.69
C MET A 90 7.51 1.59 24.15
N LYS A 91 6.24 1.79 24.55
CA LYS A 91 5.46 2.99 24.17
C LYS A 91 6.03 4.28 24.74
N ILE A 92 6.50 4.29 25.99
CA ILE A 92 7.17 5.47 26.57
C ILE A 92 8.41 5.83 25.75
N ILE A 93 9.26 4.86 25.42
CA ILE A 93 10.44 5.07 24.56
C ILE A 93 10.03 5.65 23.20
N CYS A 94 9.00 5.09 22.58
CA CYS A 94 8.45 5.57 21.31
C CYS A 94 8.03 7.04 21.40
N LEU A 95 7.23 7.39 22.41
CA LEU A 95 6.75 8.76 22.61
C LEU A 95 7.91 9.72 22.90
N GLU A 96 8.90 9.32 23.70
CA GLU A 96 10.07 10.13 23.97
C GLU A 96 10.85 10.46 22.69
N ILE A 97 11.15 9.46 21.87
CA ILE A 97 11.88 9.66 20.60
C ILE A 97 11.06 10.51 19.62
N TYR A 98 9.74 10.30 19.58
CA TYR A 98 8.86 11.04 18.68
C TYR A 98 8.73 12.53 19.07
N TYR A 99 8.69 12.84 20.37
CA TYR A 99 8.52 14.21 20.85
C TYR A 99 9.82 15.02 20.92
N VAL A 100 10.96 14.36 21.14
CA VAL A 100 12.23 15.04 21.37
C VAL A 100 13.00 15.23 20.05
N VAL A 101 13.37 16.47 19.74
CA VAL A 101 14.14 16.81 18.52
C VAL A 101 15.50 16.10 18.53
N LYS A 102 15.93 15.57 17.37
CA LYS A 102 17.22 14.88 17.20
C LYS A 102 18.36 15.71 17.81
N GLY A 103 18.97 15.18 18.88
CA GLY A 103 20.07 15.83 19.61
C GLY A 103 19.80 16.07 21.10
N SER A 104 18.56 16.41 21.47
CA SER A 104 18.18 16.72 22.87
C SER A 104 17.75 15.50 23.70
N LEU A 105 17.81 14.30 23.12
CA LEU A 105 17.54 13.07 23.84
C LEU A 105 18.55 12.86 24.98
N ASP A 106 18.02 12.49 26.15
CA ASP A 106 18.80 12.27 27.36
C ASP A 106 19.92 11.24 27.14
N GLN A 107 21.09 11.49 27.73
CA GLN A 107 22.26 10.63 27.53
C GLN A 107 22.05 9.22 28.11
N SER A 108 21.36 9.09 29.25
CA SER A 108 21.06 7.80 29.86
C SER A 108 20.15 6.96 28.96
N LEU A 109 19.18 7.59 28.28
CA LEU A 109 18.35 6.90 27.29
C LEU A 109 19.17 6.50 26.05
N LYS A 110 20.04 7.37 25.52
CA LYS A 110 20.93 7.03 24.40
C LYS A 110 21.80 5.81 24.72
N ASP A 111 22.41 5.79 25.90
CA ASP A 111 23.24 4.67 26.36
C ASP A 111 22.42 3.39 26.51
N THR A 112 21.17 3.51 26.99
CA THR A 112 20.23 2.39 27.11
C THR A 112 19.86 1.81 25.73
N LEU A 113 19.56 2.65 24.73
CA LEU A 113 19.23 2.21 23.38
C LEU A 113 20.43 1.53 22.69
N LYS A 114 21.63 2.05 22.90
CA LYS A 114 22.87 1.39 22.47
C LYS A 114 23.05 0.02 23.14
N ASN A 115 22.77 -0.07 24.45
CA ASN A 115 22.79 -1.34 25.17
C ASN A 115 21.71 -2.31 24.67
N PHE A 116 20.54 -1.81 24.29
CA PHE A 116 19.47 -2.61 23.73
C PHE A 116 19.89 -3.29 22.42
N SER A 117 20.53 -2.54 21.52
CA SER A 117 21.08 -3.06 20.27
C SER A 117 22.23 -4.05 20.51
N THR A 118 23.25 -3.66 21.29
CA THR A 118 24.44 -4.51 21.55
C THR A 118 24.12 -5.81 22.28
N LYS A 119 23.12 -5.82 23.17
CA LYS A 119 22.61 -7.04 23.83
C LYS A 119 21.61 -7.83 22.97
N LYS A 120 21.49 -7.52 21.67
CA LYS A 120 20.63 -8.21 20.70
C LYS A 120 19.15 -8.26 21.11
N ARG A 121 18.67 -7.23 21.82
CA ARG A 121 17.29 -7.21 22.32
C ARG A 121 16.26 -7.03 21.21
N PHE A 122 16.62 -6.43 20.08
CA PHE A 122 15.75 -6.39 18.90
C PHE A 122 15.39 -7.80 18.41
N ALA A 123 16.39 -8.65 18.20
CA ALA A 123 16.19 -10.03 17.76
C ALA A 123 15.38 -10.84 18.79
N TYR A 124 15.67 -10.68 20.08
CA TYR A 124 14.92 -11.34 21.14
C TYR A 124 13.42 -10.98 21.12
N TRP A 125 13.09 -9.68 21.09
CA TRP A 125 11.69 -9.25 21.16
C TRP A 125 10.92 -9.58 19.88
N SER A 126 11.59 -9.54 18.74
CA SER A 126 11.06 -10.01 17.46
C SER A 126 10.67 -11.48 17.50
N GLU A 127 11.60 -12.34 17.96
CA GLU A 127 11.35 -13.77 18.14
C GLU A 127 10.19 -14.01 19.11
N TYR A 128 10.17 -13.29 20.24
CA TYR A 128 9.11 -13.41 21.23
C TYR A 128 7.72 -13.03 20.68
N VAL A 129 7.64 -11.91 19.94
CA VAL A 129 6.39 -11.48 19.30
C VAL A 129 5.94 -12.45 18.21
N LYS A 130 6.89 -13.05 17.47
CA LYS A 130 6.59 -14.15 16.56
C LYS A 130 5.98 -15.32 17.32
N LEU A 131 6.65 -15.85 18.35
CA LEU A 131 6.12 -16.96 19.17
C LEU A 131 4.74 -16.66 19.76
N LEU A 132 4.51 -15.40 20.15
CA LEU A 132 3.21 -14.96 20.64
C LEU A 132 2.12 -15.05 19.56
N ALA A 133 2.44 -14.68 18.32
CA ALA A 133 1.53 -14.82 17.19
C ALA A 133 1.19 -16.30 16.91
N TYR A 134 2.15 -17.21 17.04
CA TYR A 134 1.90 -18.66 16.95
C TYR A 134 0.96 -19.13 18.06
N HIS A 135 1.25 -18.74 19.31
CA HIS A 135 0.42 -19.12 20.45
C HIS A 135 -1.03 -18.64 20.30
N VAL A 136 -1.25 -17.42 19.84
CA VAL A 136 -2.60 -16.88 19.60
C VAL A 136 -3.35 -17.66 18.52
N ALA A 137 -2.66 -18.05 17.44
CA ALA A 137 -3.27 -18.86 16.39
C ALA A 137 -3.58 -20.30 16.83
N GLU A 138 -2.74 -20.91 17.67
CA GLU A 138 -2.93 -22.28 18.18
C GLU A 138 -4.02 -22.38 19.24
N THR A 139 -4.22 -21.33 20.05
CA THR A 139 -5.19 -21.32 21.16
C THR A 139 -6.58 -20.81 20.77
N GLU A 140 -6.79 -20.56 19.48
CA GLU A 140 -8.08 -20.12 18.94
C GLU A 140 -9.20 -21.10 19.30
N GLY A 141 -10.30 -20.61 19.89
CA GLY A 141 -11.47 -21.42 20.29
C GLY A 141 -11.49 -21.86 21.77
N SER A 142 -10.38 -21.79 22.48
CA SER A 142 -10.39 -21.78 23.96
C SER A 142 -10.79 -20.38 24.44
N SER A 143 -11.38 -20.23 25.64
CA SER A 143 -11.83 -18.91 26.14
C SER A 143 -10.62 -17.97 26.33
N CYS A 144 -10.23 -17.26 25.28
CA CYS A 144 -9.00 -16.47 25.27
C CYS A 144 -9.23 -15.16 26.03
N ALA A 145 -9.08 -15.21 27.35
CA ALA A 145 -9.20 -14.06 28.23
C ALA A 145 -8.02 -13.07 28.12
N SER A 146 -6.97 -13.41 27.37
CA SER A 146 -5.67 -12.70 27.32
C SER A 146 -5.35 -12.00 25.99
N VAL A 147 -6.30 -11.95 25.04
CA VAL A 147 -6.10 -11.33 23.71
C VAL A 147 -5.67 -9.86 23.83
N THR A 148 -6.19 -9.14 24.83
CA THR A 148 -5.96 -7.71 25.03
C THR A 148 -4.50 -7.38 25.35
N GLU A 149 -3.86 -8.16 26.20
CA GLU A 149 -2.48 -7.98 26.64
C GLU A 149 -1.52 -8.36 25.51
N TYR A 150 -1.84 -9.44 24.78
CA TYR A 150 -1.07 -9.83 23.60
C TYR A 150 -1.14 -8.78 22.51
N GLN A 151 -2.33 -8.23 22.26
CA GLN A 151 -2.52 -7.10 21.35
C GLN A 151 -1.74 -5.86 21.80
N MET A 152 -1.67 -5.58 23.11
CA MET A 152 -0.93 -4.44 23.63
C MET A 152 0.56 -4.56 23.33
N LEU A 153 1.15 -5.74 23.55
CA LEU A 153 2.57 -5.99 23.28
C LEU A 153 2.88 -5.95 21.77
N ILE A 154 2.07 -6.62 20.94
CA ILE A 154 2.23 -6.59 19.47
C ILE A 154 2.15 -5.15 18.95
N SER A 155 1.20 -4.36 19.47
CA SER A 155 1.04 -2.94 19.13
C SER A 155 2.25 -2.11 19.53
N ALA A 156 2.77 -2.31 20.75
CA ALA A 156 3.94 -1.61 21.26
C ALA A 156 5.20 -1.93 20.45
N TRP A 157 5.42 -3.21 20.16
CA TRP A 157 6.52 -3.67 19.31
C TRP A 157 6.45 -3.09 17.90
N ARG A 158 5.25 -3.10 17.30
CA ARG A 158 4.99 -2.45 16.01
C ARG A 158 5.39 -0.98 16.02
N MET A 159 4.97 -0.22 17.03
CA MET A 159 5.34 1.21 17.14
C MET A 159 6.85 1.40 17.29
N LEU A 160 7.50 0.57 18.11
CA LEU A 160 8.93 0.63 18.34
C LEU A 160 9.71 0.39 17.05
N LEU A 161 9.35 -0.62 16.25
CA LEU A 161 10.01 -0.90 14.98
C LEU A 161 9.77 0.20 13.93
N ILE A 162 8.57 0.76 13.85
CA ILE A 162 8.27 1.89 12.93
C ILE A 162 9.13 3.11 13.28
N ILE A 163 9.29 3.41 14.58
CA ILE A 163 10.16 4.50 15.01
C ILE A 163 11.63 4.14 14.77
N SER A 164 12.00 2.88 14.96
CA SER A 164 13.38 2.42 14.72
C SER A 164 13.79 2.52 13.27
N THR A 165 12.90 2.31 12.31
CA THR A 165 13.21 2.54 10.89
C THR A 165 13.35 4.02 10.56
N SER A 166 12.54 4.88 11.18
CA SER A 166 12.58 6.34 10.96
C SER A 166 13.77 7.01 11.65
N HIS A 167 14.27 6.42 12.75
CA HIS A 167 15.33 6.95 13.61
C HIS A 167 16.44 5.90 13.86
N ALA A 168 16.87 5.22 12.81
CA ALA A 168 17.84 4.11 12.86
C ALA A 168 19.13 4.45 13.63
N ASP A 169 19.68 5.66 13.44
CA ASP A 169 20.88 6.13 14.14
C ASP A 169 20.71 6.16 15.66
N ILE A 170 19.56 6.64 16.13
CA ILE A 170 19.25 6.80 17.56
C ILE A 170 18.98 5.42 18.18
N MET A 171 18.26 4.58 17.45
CA MET A 171 17.89 3.24 17.90
C MET A 171 19.02 2.22 17.73
N HIS A 172 20.14 2.61 17.11
CA HIS A 172 21.27 1.74 16.80
C HIS A 172 20.86 0.47 16.04
N LEU A 173 19.86 0.60 15.15
CA LEU A 173 19.35 -0.48 14.31
C LEU A 173 19.83 -0.22 12.88
N THR A 174 21.07 -0.63 12.60
CA THR A 174 21.75 -0.39 11.31
C THR A 174 22.32 -1.67 10.68
N ASP A 175 22.23 -2.80 11.38
CA ASP A 175 22.76 -4.08 10.90
C ASP A 175 21.75 -4.76 9.98
N SER A 176 22.15 -4.96 8.72
CA SER A 176 21.34 -5.58 7.69
C SER A 176 20.94 -7.02 8.01
N ALA A 177 21.80 -7.79 8.69
CA ALA A 177 21.46 -9.14 9.11
C ALA A 177 20.32 -9.14 10.15
N VAL A 178 20.33 -8.14 11.05
CA VAL A 178 19.25 -7.94 12.02
C VAL A 178 17.98 -7.48 11.31
N HIS A 179 18.05 -6.54 10.36
CA HIS A 179 16.88 -6.13 9.57
C HIS A 179 16.21 -7.32 8.86
N GLN A 180 17.01 -8.19 8.22
CA GLN A 180 16.49 -9.39 7.58
C GLN A 180 15.82 -10.33 8.58
N GLN A 181 16.42 -10.57 9.75
CA GLN A 181 15.83 -11.40 10.80
C GLN A 181 14.49 -10.82 11.28
N LEU A 182 14.46 -9.52 11.63
CA LEU A 182 13.27 -8.83 12.11
C LEU A 182 12.13 -8.90 11.10
N PHE A 183 12.46 -8.70 9.82
CA PHE A 183 11.48 -8.80 8.73
C PHE A 183 10.89 -10.21 8.63
N LEU A 184 11.74 -11.25 8.64
CA LEU A 184 11.29 -12.64 8.53
C LEU A 184 10.44 -13.08 9.71
N ASP A 185 10.76 -12.63 10.93
CA ASP A 185 9.94 -12.92 12.10
C ASP A 185 8.55 -12.29 12.01
N VAL A 186 8.46 -11.02 11.60
CA VAL A 186 7.19 -10.33 11.38
C VAL A 186 6.41 -10.99 10.25
N LEU A 187 7.06 -11.41 9.17
CA LEU A 187 6.44 -12.14 8.06
C LEU A 187 5.83 -13.47 8.53
N ASN A 188 6.58 -14.26 9.29
CA ASN A 188 6.12 -15.55 9.81
C ASN A 188 4.97 -15.39 10.81
N GLY A 189 5.07 -14.42 11.73
CA GLY A 189 3.99 -14.12 12.67
C GLY A 189 2.72 -13.62 11.96
N THR A 190 2.86 -12.75 10.96
CA THR A 190 1.74 -12.29 10.12
C THR A 190 1.07 -13.45 9.40
N LYS A 191 1.88 -14.34 8.82
CA LYS A 191 1.42 -15.51 8.07
C LYS A 191 0.56 -16.42 8.94
N VAL A 192 1.05 -16.82 10.11
CA VAL A 192 0.34 -17.76 10.98
C VAL A 192 -1.01 -17.18 11.44
N LEU A 193 -1.07 -15.91 11.78
CA LEU A 193 -2.33 -15.26 12.19
C LEU A 193 -3.34 -15.15 11.04
N LEU A 194 -2.89 -14.81 9.83
CA LEU A 194 -3.78 -14.63 8.67
C LEU A 194 -4.20 -15.94 7.99
N LEU A 195 -3.61 -17.06 8.38
CA LEU A 195 -4.04 -18.41 7.97
C LEU A 195 -5.15 -18.99 8.86
N VAL A 196 -5.65 -18.22 9.84
CA VAL A 196 -6.82 -18.58 10.68
C VAL A 196 -8.01 -17.68 10.29
N PRO A 197 -8.68 -17.94 9.15
CA PRO A 197 -9.61 -16.99 8.51
C PRO A 197 -10.90 -16.76 9.29
N MET A 198 -11.23 -17.62 10.26
CA MET A 198 -12.45 -17.51 11.07
C MET A 198 -12.24 -16.70 12.37
N SER A 199 -10.99 -16.44 12.76
CA SER A 199 -10.68 -15.80 14.02
C SER A 199 -10.59 -14.29 13.90
N VAL A 200 -11.56 -13.56 14.45
CA VAL A 200 -11.53 -12.09 14.47
C VAL A 200 -10.26 -11.56 15.14
N SER A 201 -9.83 -12.16 16.26
CA SER A 201 -8.62 -11.76 16.98
C SER A 201 -7.36 -11.96 16.13
N CYS A 202 -7.21 -13.11 15.48
CA CYS A 202 -6.05 -13.35 14.61
C CYS A 202 -6.05 -12.43 13.39
N LEU A 203 -7.21 -12.19 12.77
CA LEU A 203 -7.34 -11.27 11.64
C LEU A 203 -6.98 -9.83 12.02
N GLN A 204 -7.39 -9.35 13.20
CA GLN A 204 -7.03 -8.02 13.70
C GLN A 204 -5.52 -7.88 13.91
N LEU A 205 -4.91 -8.83 14.65
CA LEU A 205 -3.47 -8.82 14.92
C LEU A 205 -2.65 -9.02 13.64
N GLY A 206 -3.08 -9.92 12.77
CA GLY A 206 -2.49 -10.17 11.46
C GLY A 206 -2.55 -8.92 10.57
N SER A 207 -3.65 -8.17 10.58
CA SER A 207 -3.75 -6.89 9.86
C SER A 207 -2.79 -5.83 10.41
N MET A 208 -2.60 -5.78 11.73
CA MET A 208 -1.64 -4.89 12.38
C MET A 208 -0.20 -5.24 11.97
N LEU A 209 0.18 -6.52 12.04
CA LEU A 209 1.50 -6.98 11.63
C LEU A 209 1.73 -6.85 10.12
N CYS A 210 0.71 -7.07 9.29
CA CYS A 210 0.79 -6.83 7.84
C CYS A 210 1.08 -5.35 7.52
N THR A 211 0.56 -4.42 8.34
CA THR A 211 0.90 -3.00 8.23
C THR A 211 2.38 -2.75 8.53
N LEU A 212 2.91 -3.38 9.60
CA LEU A 212 4.32 -3.31 9.93
C LEU A 212 5.17 -3.94 8.82
N LEU A 213 4.80 -5.13 8.34
CA LEU A 213 5.46 -5.85 7.27
C LEU A 213 5.64 -4.98 6.03
N LEU A 214 4.60 -4.28 5.59
CA LEU A 214 4.67 -3.39 4.43
C LEU A 214 5.62 -2.21 4.65
N ILE A 215 5.62 -1.63 5.86
CA ILE A 215 6.53 -0.53 6.21
C ILE A 215 7.99 -1.03 6.18
N LEU A 216 8.26 -2.16 6.83
CA LEU A 216 9.60 -2.75 6.87
C LEU A 216 10.08 -3.14 5.47
N LEU A 217 9.21 -3.74 4.65
CA LEU A 217 9.52 -4.08 3.26
C LEU A 217 9.94 -2.84 2.46
N LYS A 218 9.17 -1.74 2.55
CA LYS A 218 9.49 -0.50 1.82
C LYS A 218 10.81 0.12 2.27
N GLN A 219 11.13 0.06 3.56
CA GLN A 219 12.34 0.63 4.13
C GLN A 219 13.59 -0.22 3.88
N TRP A 220 13.46 -1.55 3.94
CA TRP A 220 14.60 -2.48 3.90
C TRP A 220 14.68 -3.30 2.60
N LYS A 221 13.92 -2.95 1.55
CA LYS A 221 13.89 -3.71 0.28
C LYS A 221 15.28 -4.03 -0.29
N SER A 222 16.25 -3.11 -0.20
CA SER A 222 17.61 -3.33 -0.74
C SER A 222 18.44 -4.33 0.06
N GLU A 223 18.00 -4.68 1.26
CA GLU A 223 18.72 -5.53 2.21
C GLU A 223 18.12 -6.94 2.32
N LEU A 224 16.94 -7.15 1.74
CA LEU A 224 16.23 -8.43 1.80
C LEU A 224 16.70 -9.36 0.69
N GLY A 225 17.59 -10.31 1.01
CA GLY A 225 18.16 -11.25 0.03
C GLY A 225 17.30 -12.46 -0.33
N SER A 226 16.27 -12.80 0.45
CA SER A 226 15.50 -14.05 0.30
C SER A 226 14.13 -13.86 -0.37
N VAL A 227 14.10 -13.21 -1.54
CA VAL A 227 12.88 -12.83 -2.29
C VAL A 227 11.93 -14.02 -2.47
N ASP A 228 12.43 -15.20 -2.84
CA ASP A 228 11.62 -16.41 -3.10
C ASP A 228 10.84 -16.89 -1.86
N LYS A 229 11.43 -16.77 -0.66
CA LYS A 229 10.76 -17.13 0.59
C LYS A 229 9.69 -16.11 0.97
N ILE A 230 9.96 -14.84 0.65
CA ILE A 230 9.05 -13.73 0.95
C ILE A 230 7.81 -13.85 0.06
N ILE A 231 7.98 -14.00 -1.25
CA ILE A 231 6.86 -14.15 -2.18
C ILE A 231 6.01 -15.37 -1.84
N ASN A 232 6.61 -16.52 -1.53
CA ASN A 232 5.86 -17.72 -1.11
C ASN A 232 5.00 -17.47 0.13
N SER A 233 5.55 -16.77 1.13
CA SER A 233 4.81 -16.44 2.34
C SER A 233 3.69 -15.44 2.08
N LEU A 234 3.92 -14.46 1.20
CA LEU A 234 2.91 -13.48 0.81
C LEU A 234 1.77 -14.10 -0.01
N THR A 235 2.06 -15.08 -0.89
CA THR A 235 1.03 -15.83 -1.63
C THR A 235 0.13 -16.60 -0.66
N GLN A 236 0.71 -17.28 0.33
CA GLN A 236 -0.07 -17.99 1.36
C GLN A 236 -0.88 -17.03 2.26
N ILE A 237 -0.31 -15.86 2.60
CA ILE A 237 -1.06 -14.81 3.30
C ILE A 237 -2.24 -14.34 2.46
N LEU A 238 -2.06 -14.14 1.15
CA LEU A 238 -3.14 -13.72 0.27
C LEU A 238 -4.29 -14.74 0.28
N GLU A 239 -3.99 -16.03 0.15
CA GLU A 239 -5.00 -17.10 0.23
C GLU A 239 -5.81 -17.04 1.54
N GLY A 240 -5.14 -16.94 2.69
CA GLY A 240 -5.81 -16.84 3.99
C GLY A 240 -6.68 -15.58 4.10
N VAL A 241 -6.20 -14.45 3.59
CA VAL A 241 -6.94 -13.18 3.56
C VAL A 241 -8.15 -13.22 2.62
N LEU A 242 -8.09 -13.99 1.53
CA LEU A 242 -9.21 -14.17 0.60
C LEU A 242 -10.29 -15.11 1.15
N GLN A 243 -9.92 -16.05 2.02
CA GLN A 243 -10.87 -16.94 2.71
C GLN A 243 -11.60 -16.27 3.88
N ALA A 244 -11.06 -15.16 4.41
CA ALA A 244 -11.62 -14.42 5.53
C ALA A 244 -12.75 -13.44 5.10
N ASP A 245 -13.48 -12.89 6.08
CA ASP A 245 -14.56 -11.93 5.83
C ASP A 245 -14.11 -10.72 4.98
N GLN A 246 -14.86 -10.43 3.92
CA GLN A 246 -14.49 -9.44 2.90
C GLN A 246 -14.46 -8.01 3.45
N GLN A 247 -15.39 -7.64 4.33
CA GLN A 247 -15.48 -6.27 4.86
C GLN A 247 -14.35 -5.98 5.85
N MET A 248 -14.02 -6.96 6.68
CA MET A 248 -12.95 -6.82 7.67
C MET A 248 -11.56 -6.71 7.01
N MET A 249 -11.37 -7.40 5.89
CA MET A 249 -10.05 -7.62 5.32
C MET A 249 -9.69 -6.74 4.12
N GLU A 250 -10.58 -5.86 3.64
CA GLU A 250 -10.35 -4.95 2.50
C GLU A 250 -9.01 -4.19 2.62
N LYS A 251 -8.75 -3.56 3.78
CA LYS A 251 -7.49 -2.83 4.02
C LYS A 251 -6.27 -3.76 4.08
N THR A 252 -6.46 -5.00 4.51
CA THR A 252 -5.37 -5.98 4.57
C THR A 252 -5.05 -6.52 3.18
N LYS A 253 -6.06 -6.80 2.35
CA LYS A 253 -5.91 -7.17 0.94
C LYS A 253 -5.06 -6.15 0.19
N ALA A 254 -5.39 -4.87 0.33
CA ALA A 254 -4.60 -3.77 -0.25
C ALA A 254 -3.12 -3.81 0.19
N LYS A 255 -2.84 -4.02 1.48
CA LYS A 255 -1.45 -4.11 1.99
C LYS A 255 -0.71 -5.31 1.42
N VAL A 256 -1.37 -6.47 1.31
CA VAL A 256 -0.79 -7.70 0.73
C VAL A 256 -0.49 -7.50 -0.75
N PHE A 257 -1.40 -6.91 -1.53
CA PHE A 257 -1.15 -6.55 -2.92
C PHE A 257 0.04 -5.59 -3.05
N SER A 258 0.09 -4.54 -2.24
CA SER A 258 1.22 -3.60 -2.24
C SER A 258 2.55 -4.29 -1.88
N ALA A 259 2.53 -5.25 -0.95
CA ALA A 259 3.71 -6.03 -0.59
C ALA A 259 4.16 -6.93 -1.75
N LEU A 260 3.23 -7.66 -2.40
CA LEU A 260 3.52 -8.50 -3.56
C LEU A 260 4.11 -7.69 -4.73
N ILE A 261 3.51 -6.54 -5.06
CA ILE A 261 4.04 -5.61 -6.07
C ILE A 261 5.48 -5.21 -5.72
N THR A 262 5.71 -4.80 -4.47
CA THR A 262 7.05 -4.37 -4.04
C THR A 262 8.08 -5.49 -4.18
N VAL A 263 7.72 -6.73 -3.84
CA VAL A 263 8.62 -7.90 -3.96
C VAL A 263 8.89 -8.25 -5.41
N LEU A 264 7.87 -8.23 -6.28
CA LEU A 264 8.03 -8.45 -7.72
C LEU A 264 8.91 -7.39 -8.38
N GLN A 265 8.88 -6.15 -7.89
CA GLN A 265 9.72 -5.05 -8.38
C GLN A 265 11.16 -5.08 -7.84
N MET A 266 11.45 -5.87 -6.79
CA MET A 266 12.81 -5.97 -6.23
C MET A 266 13.75 -6.81 -7.10
N LYS A 267 13.20 -7.80 -7.82
CA LYS A 267 13.94 -8.69 -8.71
C LYS A 267 13.02 -9.00 -9.89
N GLU A 268 13.51 -8.84 -11.12
CA GLU A 268 12.78 -9.32 -12.30
C GLU A 268 12.60 -10.84 -12.21
N MET A 269 11.42 -11.27 -11.73
CA MET A 269 11.09 -12.68 -11.54
C MET A 269 10.47 -13.24 -12.81
N LYS A 270 10.86 -14.47 -13.18
CA LYS A 270 10.18 -15.24 -14.22
C LYS A 270 9.07 -16.09 -13.60
N VAL A 271 8.09 -16.52 -14.40
CA VAL A 271 6.99 -17.43 -13.98
C VAL A 271 7.49 -18.60 -13.11
N ASN A 272 8.59 -19.25 -13.49
CA ASN A 272 9.13 -20.43 -12.79
C ASN A 272 9.65 -20.14 -11.37
N GLU A 273 9.95 -18.87 -11.06
CA GLU A 273 10.42 -18.43 -9.74
C GLU A 273 9.25 -18.07 -8.82
N ILE A 274 8.05 -17.88 -9.36
CA ILE A 274 6.86 -17.48 -8.60
C ILE A 274 6.08 -18.75 -8.17
N PRO A 275 5.94 -19.01 -6.86
CA PRO A 275 5.27 -20.21 -6.38
C PRO A 275 3.78 -20.16 -6.72
N GLN A 276 3.27 -21.26 -7.29
CA GLN A 276 1.87 -21.40 -7.69
C GLN A 276 1.36 -20.25 -8.58
N TYR A 277 2.20 -19.77 -9.50
CA TYR A 277 1.90 -18.61 -10.35
C TYR A 277 0.48 -18.60 -10.92
N SER A 278 0.02 -19.70 -11.53
CA SER A 278 -1.33 -19.79 -12.11
C SER A 278 -2.45 -19.57 -11.09
N GLN A 279 -2.27 -20.05 -9.86
CA GLN A 279 -3.24 -19.87 -8.78
C GLN A 279 -3.22 -18.43 -8.27
N LEU A 280 -2.03 -17.84 -8.12
CA LEU A 280 -1.87 -16.44 -7.74
C LEU A 280 -2.55 -15.51 -8.76
N VAL A 281 -2.31 -15.73 -10.04
CA VAL A 281 -2.95 -14.97 -11.13
C VAL A 281 -4.47 -15.14 -11.09
N LEU A 282 -4.98 -16.35 -10.88
CA LEU A 282 -6.41 -16.60 -10.74
C LEU A 282 -7.02 -15.82 -9.58
N SER A 283 -6.44 -15.92 -8.38
CA SER A 283 -6.95 -15.23 -7.19
C SER A 283 -6.91 -13.70 -7.32
N VAL A 284 -5.89 -13.14 -7.97
CA VAL A 284 -5.81 -11.70 -8.27
C VAL A 284 -6.89 -11.31 -9.28
N CYS A 285 -7.09 -12.09 -10.33
CA CYS A 285 -8.12 -11.86 -11.35
C CYS A 285 -9.55 -11.90 -10.80
N GLU A 286 -9.87 -12.90 -9.96
CA GLU A 286 -11.18 -13.01 -9.31
C GLU A 286 -11.45 -11.81 -8.39
N THR A 287 -10.48 -11.48 -7.52
CA THR A 287 -10.59 -10.33 -6.61
C THR A 287 -10.74 -9.02 -7.41
N LEU A 288 -9.98 -8.87 -8.49
CA LEU A 288 -10.03 -7.69 -9.34
C LEU A 288 -11.39 -7.59 -10.04
N GLN A 289 -11.94 -8.69 -10.55
CA GLN A 289 -13.26 -8.68 -11.19
C GLN A 289 -14.33 -8.16 -10.21
N ASP A 290 -14.38 -8.67 -8.99
CA ASP A 290 -15.36 -8.25 -7.98
C ASP A 290 -15.23 -6.76 -7.64
N GLU A 291 -14.00 -6.28 -7.45
CA GLU A 291 -13.74 -4.87 -7.13
C GLU A 291 -14.05 -3.92 -8.29
N VAL A 292 -13.84 -4.35 -9.54
CA VAL A 292 -14.19 -3.55 -10.73
C VAL A 292 -15.70 -3.50 -10.93
N ILE A 293 -16.43 -4.60 -10.68
CA ILE A 293 -17.90 -4.59 -10.72
C ILE A 293 -18.45 -3.63 -9.66
N ALA A 294 -17.93 -3.70 -8.43
CA ALA A 294 -18.34 -2.78 -7.36
C ALA A 294 -18.06 -1.31 -7.70
N LEU A 295 -16.89 -1.02 -8.30
CA LEU A 295 -16.55 0.32 -8.79
C LEU A 295 -17.49 0.78 -9.90
N PHE A 296 -17.80 -0.10 -10.85
CA PHE A 296 -18.72 0.18 -11.95
C PHE A 296 -20.12 0.52 -11.44
N ASP A 297 -20.67 -0.28 -10.53
CA ASP A 297 -21.99 -0.05 -9.93
C ASP A 297 -22.02 1.25 -9.15
N GLN A 298 -20.98 1.55 -8.35
CA GLN A 298 -20.85 2.83 -7.63
C GLN A 298 -20.86 4.03 -8.60
N THR A 299 -20.15 3.91 -9.72
CA THR A 299 -20.06 4.97 -10.73
C THR A 299 -21.41 5.18 -11.42
N ARG A 300 -22.11 4.09 -11.77
CA ARG A 300 -23.45 4.16 -12.36
C ARG A 300 -24.48 4.77 -11.42
N HIS A 301 -24.47 4.36 -10.15
CA HIS A 301 -25.38 4.91 -9.15
C HIS A 301 -25.16 6.40 -8.92
N SER A 302 -23.91 6.85 -8.94
CA SER A 302 -23.55 8.26 -8.84
C SER A 302 -24.12 9.09 -10.00
N LEU A 303 -24.23 8.51 -11.20
CA LEU A 303 -24.86 9.18 -12.35
C LEU A 303 -26.38 9.28 -12.22
N THR A 304 -27.04 8.26 -11.64
CA THR A 304 -28.50 8.29 -11.44
C THR A 304 -28.94 9.22 -10.30
N LEU A 305 -28.10 9.44 -9.28
CA LEU A 305 -28.39 10.40 -8.21
C LEU A 305 -28.01 11.85 -8.55
N GLY A 306 -27.25 12.06 -9.62
CA GLY A 306 -26.66 13.34 -10.02
C GLY A 306 -27.63 14.44 -10.49
N ASP A 307 -28.94 14.30 -10.25
CA ASP A 307 -29.97 15.31 -10.54
C ASP A 307 -30.74 15.77 -9.28
N ALA A 308 -30.43 15.22 -8.10
CA ALA A 308 -30.92 15.75 -6.82
C ALA A 308 -29.88 16.74 -6.28
N THR A 309 -30.14 18.02 -6.49
CA THR A 309 -29.39 19.16 -5.95
C THR A 309 -28.99 18.95 -4.49
N ASP A 310 -27.72 19.20 -4.19
CA ASP A 310 -27.15 19.34 -2.85
C ASP A 310 -28.08 20.14 -1.91
N ASP A 311 -28.90 19.45 -1.13
CA ASP A 311 -29.64 20.04 -0.03
C ASP A 311 -28.69 20.14 1.16
N LYS A 312 -28.00 21.28 1.23
CA LYS A 312 -26.93 21.58 2.19
C LYS A 312 -27.39 21.80 3.63
N ASP A 313 -28.64 21.46 3.97
CA ASP A 313 -29.27 21.78 5.26
C ASP A 313 -29.85 20.56 6.00
N SER A 314 -29.38 19.33 5.74
CA SER A 314 -29.74 18.19 6.62
C SER A 314 -28.77 18.07 7.79
N MET A 315 -29.21 18.58 8.94
CA MET A 315 -28.59 18.39 10.24
C MET A 315 -28.98 17.01 10.80
N GLU A 316 -28.49 15.93 10.19
CA GLU A 316 -28.65 14.57 10.71
C GLU A 316 -27.29 14.04 11.22
N THR A 317 -27.15 14.05 12.54
CA THR A 317 -26.18 13.25 13.27
C THR A 317 -26.71 11.81 13.34
N ASP A 318 -26.25 10.94 12.45
CA ASP A 318 -25.84 9.54 12.74
C ASP A 318 -25.71 8.70 11.45
N ASP A 319 -24.54 8.04 11.32
CA ASP A 319 -24.33 6.70 10.76
C ASP A 319 -24.97 6.25 9.43
N ALA A 320 -25.20 7.14 8.47
CA ALA A 320 -25.32 6.74 7.06
C ALA A 320 -23.92 6.61 6.43
N SER A 321 -23.54 5.38 6.08
CA SER A 321 -22.27 5.00 5.45
C SER A 321 -21.82 5.99 4.36
N ARG A 322 -20.80 6.81 4.66
CA ARG A 322 -20.02 7.50 3.62
C ARG A 322 -19.51 6.43 2.66
N VAL A 323 -20.15 6.28 1.50
CA VAL A 323 -19.74 5.31 0.47
C VAL A 323 -18.27 5.56 0.19
N LYS A 324 -17.39 4.68 0.66
CA LYS A 324 -15.95 4.83 0.45
C LYS A 324 -15.75 4.86 -1.06
N HIS A 325 -15.17 5.93 -1.57
CA HIS A 325 -14.77 6.01 -2.97
C HIS A 325 -13.83 4.83 -3.25
N LYS A 326 -14.23 3.89 -4.11
CA LYS A 326 -13.44 2.68 -4.43
C LYS A 326 -12.20 3.00 -5.25
N ASP A 327 -12.23 4.11 -6.01
CA ASP A 327 -11.05 4.64 -6.67
C ASP A 327 -10.18 5.40 -5.66
N GLN A 328 -9.22 4.67 -5.10
CA GLN A 328 -8.13 5.17 -4.26
C GLN A 328 -6.84 4.60 -4.79
N ARG A 329 -5.77 5.40 -4.83
CA ARG A 329 -4.43 4.95 -5.23
C ARG A 329 -3.99 3.66 -4.52
N ASP A 330 -4.24 3.60 -3.22
CA ASP A 330 -3.90 2.47 -2.36
C ASP A 330 -5.10 1.52 -2.11
N GLY A 331 -6.15 1.61 -2.93
CA GLY A 331 -7.34 0.76 -2.87
C GLY A 331 -7.11 -0.60 -3.51
N VAL A 332 -7.90 -1.61 -3.12
CA VAL A 332 -7.77 -2.99 -3.61
C VAL A 332 -7.93 -3.06 -5.13
N CYS A 333 -8.89 -2.33 -5.72
CA CYS A 333 -9.11 -2.30 -7.16
C CYS A 333 -7.86 -1.81 -7.93
N VAL A 334 -7.32 -0.65 -7.56
CA VAL A 334 -6.16 -0.05 -8.21
C VAL A 334 -4.90 -0.89 -7.99
N LEU A 335 -4.66 -1.36 -6.76
CA LEU A 335 -3.52 -2.23 -6.47
C LEU A 335 -3.66 -3.60 -7.15
N GLY A 336 -4.86 -4.12 -7.34
CA GLY A 336 -5.13 -5.36 -8.08
C GLY A 336 -4.71 -5.24 -9.55
N LEU A 337 -5.00 -4.09 -10.20
CA LEU A 337 -4.55 -3.80 -11.56
C LEU A 337 -3.02 -3.73 -11.67
N HIS A 338 -2.36 -3.07 -10.73
CA HIS A 338 -0.90 -3.00 -10.70
C HIS A 338 -0.27 -4.37 -10.44
N LEU A 339 -0.82 -5.16 -9.51
CA LEU A 339 -0.34 -6.52 -9.27
C LEU A 339 -0.53 -7.41 -10.50
N ALA A 340 -1.69 -7.33 -11.17
CA ALA A 340 -1.92 -8.02 -12.43
C ALA A 340 -0.90 -7.61 -13.50
N LYS A 341 -0.55 -6.31 -13.60
CA LYS A 341 0.50 -5.83 -14.50
C LYS A 341 1.84 -6.50 -14.20
N GLU A 342 2.30 -6.47 -12.95
CA GLU A 342 3.61 -7.03 -12.59
C GLU A 342 3.65 -8.56 -12.84
N LEU A 343 2.55 -9.26 -12.60
CA LEU A 343 2.43 -10.68 -12.95
C LEU A 343 2.50 -10.88 -14.48
N CYS A 344 1.78 -10.08 -15.27
CA CYS A 344 1.89 -10.12 -16.73
C CYS A 344 3.31 -9.85 -17.24
N GLU A 345 4.09 -9.00 -16.55
CA GLU A 345 5.49 -8.75 -16.92
C GLU A 345 6.39 -9.95 -16.65
N ALA A 346 6.06 -10.79 -15.67
CA ALA A 346 6.77 -12.04 -15.38
C ALA A 346 6.46 -13.16 -16.40
N ASP A 347 5.31 -13.10 -17.08
CA ASP A 347 4.86 -14.03 -18.13
C ASP A 347 5.26 -13.54 -19.52
N GLU A 348 6.51 -13.81 -19.91
CA GLU A 348 7.12 -13.33 -21.17
C GLU A 348 6.28 -13.66 -22.42
N ASP A 349 5.67 -14.85 -22.46
CA ASP A 349 4.88 -15.34 -23.60
C ASP A 349 3.37 -15.01 -23.46
N GLY A 350 2.89 -14.84 -22.23
CA GLY A 350 1.48 -14.51 -21.92
C GLY A 350 0.54 -15.72 -21.87
N ASP A 351 1.06 -16.94 -21.99
CA ASP A 351 0.26 -18.17 -22.07
C ASP A 351 -0.53 -18.44 -20.79
N TYR A 352 0.09 -18.23 -19.62
CA TYR A 352 -0.53 -18.53 -18.32
C TYR A 352 -1.62 -17.52 -17.98
N TRP A 353 -1.34 -16.24 -18.21
CA TRP A 353 -2.35 -15.19 -18.06
C TRP A 353 -3.55 -15.40 -18.98
N LEU A 354 -3.31 -15.79 -20.24
CA LEU A 354 -4.39 -16.06 -21.19
C LEU A 354 -5.28 -17.24 -20.73
N GLN A 355 -4.69 -18.30 -20.17
CA GLN A 355 -5.45 -19.43 -19.63
C GLN A 355 -6.36 -19.01 -18.47
N VAL A 356 -5.93 -18.08 -17.61
CA VAL A 356 -6.74 -17.58 -16.50
C VAL A 356 -7.83 -16.64 -16.99
N THR A 357 -7.53 -15.71 -17.90
CA THR A 357 -8.53 -14.78 -18.45
C THR A 357 -9.63 -15.46 -19.28
N ARG A 358 -9.40 -16.68 -19.76
CA ARG A 358 -10.46 -17.53 -20.33
C ARG A 358 -11.45 -18.07 -19.29
N LYS A 359 -11.04 -18.16 -18.01
CA LYS A 359 -11.90 -18.62 -16.91
C LYS A 359 -12.64 -17.46 -16.26
N VAL A 360 -12.01 -16.30 -16.18
CA VAL A 360 -12.50 -15.10 -15.49
C VAL A 360 -12.58 -13.94 -16.48
N PRO A 361 -13.75 -13.34 -16.75
CA PRO A 361 -13.94 -12.31 -17.79
C PRO A 361 -13.42 -10.93 -17.35
N VAL A 362 -12.20 -10.86 -16.84
CA VAL A 362 -11.59 -9.65 -16.27
C VAL A 362 -11.49 -8.52 -17.29
N LEU A 363 -11.02 -8.82 -18.51
CA LEU A 363 -10.83 -7.79 -19.55
C LEU A 363 -12.14 -7.11 -19.97
N PRO A 364 -13.22 -7.83 -20.33
CA PRO A 364 -14.52 -7.21 -20.58
C PRO A 364 -15.02 -6.33 -19.42
N THR A 365 -14.86 -6.79 -18.17
CA THR A 365 -15.28 -6.03 -16.98
C THR A 365 -14.47 -4.75 -16.81
N ILE A 366 -13.15 -4.80 -17.01
CA ILE A 366 -12.27 -3.62 -17.01
C ILE A 366 -12.70 -2.64 -18.10
N PHE A 367 -12.97 -3.11 -19.32
CA PHE A 367 -13.37 -2.24 -20.42
C PHE A 367 -14.71 -1.54 -20.18
N ALA A 368 -15.71 -2.24 -19.63
CA ALA A 368 -16.99 -1.64 -19.27
C ALA A 368 -16.83 -0.54 -18.20
N ALA A 369 -16.00 -0.80 -17.18
CA ALA A 369 -15.68 0.18 -16.14
C ALA A 369 -14.84 1.35 -16.66
N LEU A 370 -13.92 1.10 -17.59
CA LEU A 370 -13.07 2.10 -18.22
C LEU A 370 -13.91 3.04 -19.10
N GLU A 371 -14.81 2.50 -19.91
CA GLU A 371 -15.70 3.26 -20.78
C GLU A 371 -16.53 4.28 -19.98
N ILE A 372 -17.17 3.84 -18.90
CA ILE A 372 -17.98 4.74 -18.08
C ILE A 372 -17.11 5.78 -17.36
N SER A 373 -15.98 5.36 -16.78
CA SER A 373 -15.06 6.23 -16.04
C SER A 373 -14.49 7.33 -16.92
N LEU A 374 -14.14 7.01 -18.17
CA LEU A 374 -13.73 7.98 -19.19
C LEU A 374 -14.86 8.96 -19.46
N ARG A 375 -16.06 8.48 -19.85
CA ARG A 375 -17.21 9.35 -20.21
C ARG A 375 -17.55 10.37 -19.13
N VAL A 376 -17.46 9.97 -17.86
CA VAL A 376 -17.86 10.82 -16.73
C VAL A 376 -16.70 11.56 -16.07
N LYS A 377 -15.46 11.33 -16.54
CA LYS A 377 -14.21 11.83 -15.94
C LYS A 377 -14.11 11.53 -14.43
N GLN A 378 -14.43 10.30 -14.03
CA GLN A 378 -14.27 9.82 -12.66
C GLN A 378 -13.30 8.63 -12.62
N ASN A 379 -12.93 8.19 -11.43
CA ASN A 379 -12.06 7.03 -11.19
C ASN A 379 -10.69 7.11 -11.87
N LEU A 380 -10.01 8.25 -11.71
CA LEU A 380 -8.76 8.54 -12.41
C LEU A 380 -7.66 7.52 -12.11
N HIS A 381 -7.52 7.05 -10.87
CA HIS A 381 -6.48 6.07 -10.53
C HIS A 381 -6.74 4.71 -11.18
N PHE A 382 -7.99 4.26 -11.18
CA PHE A 382 -8.44 3.06 -11.86
C PHE A 382 -8.22 3.15 -13.38
N THR A 383 -8.61 4.26 -14.01
CA THR A 383 -8.44 4.47 -15.46
C THR A 383 -6.97 4.37 -15.87
N GLU A 384 -6.08 5.04 -15.14
CA GLU A 384 -4.64 5.02 -15.41
C GLU A 384 -4.04 3.63 -15.21
N ALA A 385 -4.34 2.98 -14.07
CA ALA A 385 -3.87 1.63 -13.78
C ALA A 385 -4.36 0.60 -14.81
N SER A 386 -5.60 0.76 -15.29
CA SER A 386 -6.18 -0.10 -16.33
C SER A 386 -5.41 0.05 -17.64
N LEU A 387 -5.12 1.28 -18.08
CA LEU A 387 -4.35 1.53 -19.29
C LEU A 387 -2.92 0.98 -19.18
N HIS A 388 -2.28 1.06 -18.01
CA HIS A 388 -0.96 0.44 -17.80
C HIS A 388 -1.00 -1.09 -17.90
N LEU A 389 -2.02 -1.75 -17.35
CA LEU A 389 -2.22 -3.19 -17.54
C LEU A 389 -2.43 -3.53 -19.02
N LEU A 390 -3.31 -2.80 -19.72
CA LEU A 390 -3.58 -3.02 -21.15
C LEU A 390 -2.33 -2.82 -22.02
N LEU A 391 -1.52 -1.79 -21.74
CA LEU A 391 -0.24 -1.55 -22.41
C LEU A 391 0.75 -2.71 -22.22
N THR A 392 0.76 -3.29 -21.03
CA THR A 392 1.59 -4.43 -20.68
C THR A 392 1.15 -5.67 -21.45
N LEU A 393 -0.16 -5.95 -21.49
CA LEU A 393 -0.73 -7.04 -22.27
C LEU A 393 -0.48 -6.90 -23.77
N ALA A 394 -0.50 -5.67 -24.30
CA ALA A 394 -0.25 -5.40 -25.71
C ALA A 394 1.21 -5.67 -26.15
N ARG A 395 2.12 -6.01 -25.23
CA ARG A 395 3.51 -6.40 -25.55
C ARG A 395 3.60 -7.74 -26.28
N THR A 396 2.70 -8.68 -25.99
CA THR A 396 2.70 -10.01 -26.59
C THR A 396 1.60 -10.11 -27.66
N GLN A 397 1.80 -10.98 -28.65
CA GLN A 397 0.81 -11.18 -29.72
C GLN A 397 -0.54 -11.63 -29.16
N GLN A 398 -0.52 -12.53 -28.19
CA GLN A 398 -1.72 -13.10 -27.57
C GLN A 398 -2.45 -12.07 -26.72
N GLY A 399 -1.72 -11.32 -25.89
CA GLY A 399 -2.30 -10.27 -25.05
C GLY A 399 -2.87 -9.13 -25.88
N ALA A 400 -2.16 -8.69 -26.93
CA ALA A 400 -2.67 -7.69 -27.86
C ALA A 400 -3.95 -8.15 -28.56
N ALA A 401 -4.01 -9.40 -29.01
CA ALA A 401 -5.22 -9.96 -29.64
C ALA A 401 -6.39 -10.06 -28.66
N ALA A 402 -6.14 -10.40 -27.39
CA ALA A 402 -7.16 -10.42 -26.35
C ALA A 402 -7.68 -9.01 -26.03
N VAL A 403 -6.79 -8.01 -25.95
CA VAL A 403 -7.15 -6.60 -25.74
C VAL A 403 -7.99 -6.06 -26.91
N ALA A 404 -7.58 -6.33 -28.15
CA ALA A 404 -8.32 -5.93 -29.34
C ALA A 404 -9.70 -6.62 -29.40
N GLY A 405 -9.73 -7.94 -29.19
CA GLY A 405 -10.95 -8.74 -29.21
C GLY A 405 -11.94 -8.43 -28.08
N ALA A 406 -11.46 -7.89 -26.96
CA ALA A 406 -12.31 -7.43 -25.84
C ALA A 406 -12.96 -6.06 -26.09
N GLY A 407 -12.62 -5.38 -27.19
CA GLY A 407 -13.31 -4.17 -27.63
C GLY A 407 -12.66 -2.84 -27.23
N VAL A 408 -11.33 -2.77 -27.23
CA VAL A 408 -10.56 -1.55 -26.89
C VAL A 408 -11.04 -0.32 -27.67
N THR A 409 -11.35 -0.46 -28.96
CA THR A 409 -11.81 0.65 -29.80
C THR A 409 -13.17 1.17 -29.33
N GLN A 410 -14.12 0.28 -29.04
CA GLN A 410 -15.46 0.65 -28.58
C GLN A 410 -15.42 1.34 -27.21
N SER A 411 -14.62 0.80 -26.29
CA SER A 411 -14.57 1.27 -24.90
C SER A 411 -13.62 2.45 -24.66
N VAL A 412 -12.68 2.74 -25.57
CA VAL A 412 -11.73 3.86 -25.41
C VAL A 412 -11.94 4.97 -26.44
N CYS A 413 -12.12 4.67 -27.72
CA CYS A 413 -12.08 5.66 -28.81
C CYS A 413 -13.06 6.84 -28.59
N LEU A 414 -14.37 6.56 -28.53
CA LEU A 414 -15.36 7.61 -28.32
C LEU A 414 -15.33 8.16 -26.87
N PRO A 415 -15.27 7.33 -25.81
CA PRO A 415 -15.20 7.84 -24.43
C PRO A 415 -14.03 8.80 -24.18
N LEU A 416 -12.89 8.60 -24.84
CA LEU A 416 -11.70 9.43 -24.68
C LEU A 416 -11.90 10.88 -25.15
N LEU A 417 -12.86 11.14 -26.05
CA LEU A 417 -13.24 12.50 -26.45
C LEU A 417 -13.56 13.38 -25.24
N SER A 418 -14.27 12.82 -24.25
CA SER A 418 -14.63 13.55 -23.05
C SER A 418 -13.40 14.15 -22.37
N VAL A 419 -12.30 13.41 -22.27
CA VAL A 419 -11.08 13.76 -21.53
C VAL A 419 -10.50 15.11 -21.95
N TYR A 420 -10.48 15.40 -23.26
CA TYR A 420 -9.88 16.62 -23.82
C TYR A 420 -10.90 17.57 -24.48
N GLN A 421 -12.14 17.16 -24.72
CA GLN A 421 -13.20 18.08 -25.14
C GLN A 421 -13.57 19.01 -23.97
N LEU A 422 -13.46 20.31 -24.23
CA LEU A 422 -13.85 21.37 -23.30
C LEU A 422 -15.37 21.37 -23.11
N SER A 423 -15.85 21.67 -21.90
CA SER A 423 -17.25 22.09 -21.77
C SER A 423 -17.43 23.38 -22.58
N THR A 424 -18.62 23.58 -23.13
CA THR A 424 -19.00 24.68 -24.03
C THR A 424 -18.76 26.10 -23.49
N ASN A 425 -18.26 26.24 -22.26
CA ASN A 425 -17.84 27.51 -21.65
C ASN A 425 -16.32 27.73 -21.75
N GLY A 426 -15.81 27.80 -22.99
CA GLY A 426 -14.78 28.75 -23.48
C GLY A 426 -13.48 29.05 -22.70
N ALA A 427 -13.15 28.37 -21.60
CA ALA A 427 -11.91 28.61 -20.86
C ALA A 427 -11.02 27.37 -20.98
N ILE A 428 -9.88 27.54 -21.65
CA ILE A 428 -8.76 26.62 -21.60
C ILE A 428 -8.33 26.53 -20.13
N GLN A 429 -8.85 25.55 -19.38
CA GLN A 429 -8.17 25.09 -18.17
C GLN A 429 -6.98 24.23 -18.62
N THR A 430 -5.97 24.87 -19.21
CA THR A 430 -4.61 24.44 -18.89
C THR A 430 -4.49 24.66 -17.39
N SER A 431 -4.56 23.59 -16.62
CA SER A 431 -4.24 23.57 -15.20
C SER A 431 -2.75 23.87 -15.01
N ALA A 432 -2.35 25.08 -15.36
CA ALA A 432 -1.00 25.62 -15.20
C ALA A 432 -0.73 26.09 -13.75
N SER A 433 -1.55 25.70 -12.76
CA SER A 433 -1.47 26.24 -11.40
C SER A 433 -1.52 25.21 -10.26
N SER A 434 -1.08 23.98 -10.48
CA SER A 434 -0.64 23.16 -9.34
C SER A 434 0.65 22.43 -9.65
N ARG A 435 1.67 22.62 -8.82
CA ARG A 435 2.88 21.79 -8.74
C ARG A 435 2.50 20.38 -8.25
N LYS A 436 1.62 19.67 -8.97
CA LYS A 436 1.46 18.22 -8.79
C LYS A 436 2.70 17.57 -9.39
N SER A 437 3.23 16.53 -8.73
CA SER A 437 4.38 15.79 -9.28
C SER A 437 4.06 15.35 -10.70
N LEU A 438 5.06 15.39 -11.59
CA LEU A 438 4.90 14.94 -12.99
C LEU A 438 4.34 13.51 -13.09
N ASP A 439 4.62 12.67 -12.09
CA ASP A 439 4.16 11.28 -11.99
C ASP A 439 2.78 11.12 -11.32
N ALA A 440 2.07 12.23 -11.07
CA ALA A 440 0.73 12.15 -10.51
C ALA A 440 -0.28 11.85 -11.62
N PRO A 441 -1.28 10.98 -11.34
CA PRO A 441 -2.24 10.58 -12.34
C PRO A 441 -3.05 11.78 -12.82
N SER A 442 -3.32 11.83 -14.14
CA SER A 442 -3.93 12.99 -14.76
C SER A 442 -4.70 12.63 -16.03
N TRP A 443 -5.80 13.34 -16.30
CA TRP A 443 -6.60 13.16 -17.53
C TRP A 443 -5.79 13.37 -18.83
N PRO A 444 -4.89 14.37 -18.93
CA PRO A 444 -3.94 14.42 -20.05
C PRO A 444 -3.00 13.20 -20.11
N GLY A 445 -2.57 12.66 -18.96
CA GLY A 445 -1.85 11.39 -18.88
C GLY A 445 -2.63 10.21 -19.47
N VAL A 446 -3.91 10.10 -19.14
CA VAL A 446 -4.84 9.08 -19.68
C VAL A 446 -4.91 9.15 -21.21
N TYR A 447 -4.95 10.36 -21.79
CA TYR A 447 -4.90 10.52 -23.25
C TYR A 447 -3.59 9.99 -23.84
N ARG A 448 -2.44 10.37 -23.26
CA ARG A 448 -1.12 9.90 -23.70
C ARG A 448 -0.96 8.38 -23.60
N LEU A 449 -1.45 7.79 -22.51
CA LEU A 449 -1.45 6.34 -22.33
C LEU A 449 -2.34 5.63 -23.35
N SER A 450 -3.48 6.23 -23.70
CA SER A 450 -4.37 5.71 -24.75
C SER A 450 -3.72 5.77 -26.14
N MET A 451 -3.02 6.86 -26.48
CA MET A 451 -2.21 6.96 -27.71
C MET A 451 -1.14 5.87 -27.75
N SER A 452 -0.42 5.68 -26.64
CA SER A 452 0.59 4.64 -26.49
C SER A 452 0.01 3.23 -26.66
N LEU A 453 -1.22 3.01 -26.18
CA LEU A 453 -1.91 1.73 -26.29
C LEU A 453 -2.24 1.43 -27.76
N MET A 454 -2.81 2.40 -28.48
CA MET A 454 -3.11 2.26 -29.90
C MET A 454 -1.84 2.05 -30.74
N GLU A 455 -0.77 2.78 -30.44
CA GLU A 455 0.56 2.57 -31.02
C GLU A 455 1.05 1.13 -30.79
N ARG A 456 1.01 0.66 -29.54
CA ARG A 456 1.50 -0.67 -29.19
C ARG A 456 0.68 -1.76 -29.87
N LEU A 457 -0.64 -1.65 -29.88
CA LEU A 457 -1.53 -2.61 -30.53
C LEU A 457 -1.27 -2.67 -32.04
N LEU A 458 -1.12 -1.52 -32.70
CA LEU A 458 -0.80 -1.46 -34.12
C LEU A 458 0.59 -2.07 -34.41
N LYS A 459 1.58 -1.79 -33.56
CA LYS A 459 2.93 -2.35 -33.70
C LYS A 459 2.94 -3.88 -33.58
N THR A 460 2.19 -4.41 -32.61
CA THR A 460 2.14 -5.86 -32.33
C THR A 460 1.26 -6.60 -33.34
N LEU A 461 0.01 -6.15 -33.55
CA LEU A 461 -0.98 -6.84 -34.40
C LEU A 461 -0.87 -6.49 -35.90
N ARG A 462 -0.18 -5.39 -36.23
CA ARG A 462 0.03 -4.91 -37.61
C ARG A 462 -1.32 -4.75 -38.35
N TYR A 463 -1.43 -5.31 -39.55
CA TYR A 463 -2.62 -5.22 -40.41
C TYR A 463 -3.91 -5.68 -39.72
N ASN A 464 -3.83 -6.59 -38.74
CA ASN A 464 -5.01 -7.09 -38.03
C ASN A 464 -5.67 -6.05 -37.11
N PHE A 465 -5.00 -4.93 -36.85
CA PHE A 465 -5.53 -3.82 -36.04
C PHE A 465 -5.52 -2.48 -36.81
N LEU A 466 -5.20 -2.52 -38.11
CA LEU A 466 -5.03 -1.31 -38.90
C LEU A 466 -6.34 -0.54 -39.07
N THR A 467 -7.46 -1.24 -39.28
CA THR A 467 -8.77 -0.62 -39.43
C THR A 467 -9.15 0.14 -38.17
N GLU A 468 -9.00 -0.50 -37.01
CA GLU A 468 -9.28 0.08 -35.70
C GLU A 468 -8.37 1.27 -35.40
N ALA A 469 -7.09 1.18 -35.78
CA ALA A 469 -6.15 2.30 -35.64
C ALA A 469 -6.56 3.49 -36.53
N LEU A 470 -7.00 3.24 -37.76
CA LEU A 470 -7.49 4.30 -38.67
C LEU A 470 -8.80 4.92 -38.17
N ASP A 471 -9.72 4.13 -37.65
CA ASP A 471 -10.96 4.62 -37.03
C ASP A 471 -10.64 5.54 -35.84
N PHE A 472 -9.69 5.13 -34.99
CA PHE A 472 -9.21 5.95 -33.87
C PHE A 472 -8.60 7.27 -34.35
N VAL A 473 -7.73 7.25 -35.37
CA VAL A 473 -7.19 8.48 -35.96
C VAL A 473 -8.30 9.37 -36.50
N GLY A 474 -9.28 8.79 -37.19
CA GLY A 474 -10.42 9.52 -37.75
C GLY A 474 -11.21 10.27 -36.68
N VAL A 475 -11.47 9.64 -35.53
CA VAL A 475 -12.16 10.27 -34.39
C VAL A 475 -11.30 11.36 -33.72
N HIS A 476 -9.99 11.12 -33.59
CA HIS A 476 -9.08 11.99 -32.83
C HIS A 476 -8.30 13.01 -33.70
N GLN A 477 -8.62 13.13 -34.99
CA GLN A 477 -7.86 13.92 -35.97
C GLN A 477 -7.65 15.38 -35.54
N GLU A 478 -8.67 16.03 -34.97
CA GLU A 478 -8.59 17.44 -34.56
C GLU A 478 -7.59 17.61 -33.41
N ARG A 479 -7.62 16.70 -32.42
CA ARG A 479 -6.71 16.75 -31.29
C ARG A 479 -5.27 16.48 -31.72
N ILE A 480 -5.07 15.51 -32.62
CA ILE A 480 -3.76 15.19 -33.20
C ILE A 480 -3.18 16.43 -33.89
N LEU A 481 -3.95 17.10 -34.74
CA LEU A 481 -3.52 18.33 -35.42
C LEU A 481 -3.27 19.48 -34.44
N GLN A 482 -4.11 19.64 -33.42
CA GLN A 482 -3.91 20.65 -32.37
C GLN A 482 -2.60 20.42 -31.62
N CYS A 483 -2.32 19.16 -31.24
CA CYS A 483 -1.09 18.78 -30.55
C CYS A 483 0.16 19.12 -31.39
N LEU A 484 0.17 18.73 -32.66
CA LEU A 484 1.30 19.01 -33.57
C LEU A 484 1.52 20.51 -33.81
N ASN A 485 0.44 21.28 -33.93
CA ASN A 485 0.53 22.75 -34.06
C ASN A 485 0.95 23.43 -32.76
N ALA A 486 0.54 22.92 -31.60
CA ALA A 486 0.88 23.49 -30.31
C ALA A 486 2.38 23.48 -30.05
N VAL A 487 3.11 22.44 -30.49
CA VAL A 487 4.58 22.36 -30.35
C VAL A 487 5.30 23.51 -31.05
N ARG A 488 4.71 24.10 -32.11
CA ARG A 488 5.28 25.25 -32.81
C ARG A 488 5.23 26.55 -32.01
N THR A 489 4.37 26.63 -31.00
CA THR A 489 4.04 27.87 -30.29
C THR A 489 4.18 27.78 -28.77
N VAL A 490 4.08 26.58 -28.18
CA VAL A 490 4.09 26.32 -26.75
C VAL A 490 5.19 25.32 -26.41
N GLN A 491 6.15 25.73 -25.59
CA GLN A 491 7.30 24.90 -25.16
C GLN A 491 7.10 24.33 -23.74
N SER A 492 5.88 23.90 -23.40
CA SER A 492 5.64 23.25 -22.11
C SER A 492 6.00 21.76 -22.20
N LEU A 493 6.57 21.21 -21.12
CA LEU A 493 6.95 19.79 -21.06
C LEU A 493 5.77 18.86 -21.34
N ALA A 494 4.58 19.16 -20.78
CA ALA A 494 3.37 18.40 -21.03
C ALA A 494 2.95 18.39 -22.52
N CYS A 495 3.13 19.52 -23.23
CA CYS A 495 2.84 19.61 -24.66
C CYS A 495 3.85 18.79 -25.47
N LEU A 496 5.13 18.80 -25.09
CA LEU A 496 6.17 18.01 -25.74
C LEU A 496 5.96 16.51 -25.52
N GLU A 497 5.60 16.11 -24.32
CA GLU A 497 5.29 14.71 -24.00
C GLU A 497 4.05 14.22 -24.77
N GLU A 498 2.99 15.03 -24.87
CA GLU A 498 1.82 14.65 -25.68
C GLU A 498 2.19 14.48 -27.16
N ALA A 499 3.01 15.39 -27.69
CA ALA A 499 3.48 15.34 -29.06
C ALA A 499 4.36 14.11 -29.33
N ASP A 500 5.24 13.75 -28.40
CA ASP A 500 6.10 12.56 -28.51
C ASP A 500 5.28 11.27 -28.70
N HIS A 501 4.28 11.03 -27.84
CA HIS A 501 3.39 9.87 -27.97
C HIS A 501 2.51 9.94 -29.23
N THR A 502 2.08 11.14 -29.62
CA THR A 502 1.28 11.34 -30.84
C THR A 502 2.09 11.01 -32.09
N VAL A 503 3.31 11.52 -32.18
CA VAL A 503 4.24 11.23 -33.28
C VAL A 503 4.66 9.76 -33.28
N GLY A 504 4.85 9.13 -32.12
CA GLY A 504 5.09 7.70 -31.99
C GLY A 504 4.01 6.86 -32.67
N PHE A 505 2.73 7.16 -32.40
CA PHE A 505 1.61 6.49 -33.05
C PHE A 505 1.56 6.72 -34.57
N ILE A 506 1.74 7.97 -35.00
CA ILE A 506 1.77 8.36 -36.41
C ILE A 506 2.90 7.64 -37.15
N LEU A 507 4.08 7.54 -36.53
CA LEU A 507 5.22 6.84 -37.10
C LEU A 507 4.88 5.36 -37.33
N GLN A 508 4.20 4.70 -36.40
CA GLN A 508 3.75 3.32 -36.63
C GLN A 508 2.75 3.22 -37.79
N LEU A 509 1.81 4.17 -37.91
CA LEU A 509 0.86 4.24 -39.02
C LEU A 509 1.53 4.51 -40.37
N SER A 510 2.65 5.25 -40.39
CA SER A 510 3.38 5.55 -41.63
C SER A 510 3.88 4.28 -42.35
N ASN A 511 4.08 3.17 -41.62
CA ASN A 511 4.39 1.87 -42.23
C ASN A 511 3.26 1.34 -43.15
N PHE A 512 2.05 1.91 -43.04
CA PHE A 512 0.84 1.57 -43.79
C PHE A 512 0.34 2.74 -44.65
N THR A 513 1.28 3.51 -45.24
CA THR A 513 1.00 4.77 -45.96
C THR A 513 -0.06 4.64 -47.05
N LYS A 514 -0.13 3.51 -47.78
CA LYS A 514 -1.07 3.35 -48.90
C LYS A 514 -2.52 3.24 -48.41
N GLU A 515 -2.71 2.43 -47.39
CA GLU A 515 -3.99 2.20 -46.73
C GLU A 515 -4.43 3.46 -45.99
N TRP A 516 -3.51 4.13 -45.28
CA TRP A 516 -3.80 5.40 -44.64
C TRP A 516 -4.22 6.48 -45.65
N HIS A 517 -3.53 6.58 -46.79
CA HIS A 517 -3.88 7.53 -47.84
C HIS A 517 -5.26 7.27 -48.44
N PHE A 518 -5.63 6.00 -48.56
CA PHE A 518 -6.94 5.61 -49.05
C PHE A 518 -8.07 6.00 -48.07
N HIS A 519 -7.87 5.75 -46.76
CA HIS A 519 -8.91 5.97 -45.76
C HIS A 519 -9.01 7.42 -45.26
N LEU A 520 -7.88 8.11 -45.08
CA LEU A 520 -7.82 9.47 -44.51
C LEU A 520 -6.87 10.39 -45.32
N PRO A 521 -7.17 10.64 -46.62
CA PRO A 521 -6.28 11.40 -47.51
C PRO A 521 -6.08 12.86 -47.08
N GLN A 522 -7.10 13.48 -46.46
CA GLN A 522 -7.03 14.87 -46.04
C GLN A 522 -6.08 15.06 -44.86
N LEU A 523 -6.21 14.22 -43.83
CA LEU A 523 -5.36 14.28 -42.64
C LEU A 523 -3.89 14.07 -42.98
N MET A 524 -3.58 13.13 -43.88
CA MET A 524 -2.21 12.93 -44.35
C MET A 524 -1.61 14.17 -45.00
N ARG A 525 -2.40 14.91 -45.79
CA ARG A 525 -1.94 16.16 -46.39
C ARG A 525 -1.69 17.23 -45.33
N ASP A 526 -2.57 17.34 -44.35
CA ASP A 526 -2.49 18.35 -43.30
C ASP A 526 -1.31 18.11 -42.33
N MET A 527 -0.85 16.85 -42.22
CA MET A 527 0.31 16.47 -41.40
C MET A 527 1.67 16.53 -42.12
N GLN A 528 1.70 16.63 -43.44
CA GLN A 528 2.93 16.71 -44.24
C GLN A 528 3.54 18.13 -44.30
N VAL A 529 2.92 19.10 -43.62
CA VAL A 529 3.30 20.52 -43.56
C VAL A 529 3.96 20.83 -42.22
#